data_AF-A0A1A3GQY3-F1
#
_entry.id   AF-A0A1A3GQY3-F1
#
_cell.length_a   1.000
_cell.length_b   1.000
_cell.length_c   1.000
_cell.angle_alpha   90.00
_cell.angle_beta   90.00
_cell.angle_gamma   90.00
#
_symmetry.space_group_name_H-M   'P 1'
#
loop_
_entity.id
_entity.type
_entity.pdbx_description
1 polymer ?
#
loop_
_entity_poly.entity_id
_entity_poly.type
_entity_poly.pdbx_seq_one_letter_code
_entity_poly.pdbx_strand_id
1 'polypeptide(L)'
;MPAIPFHSITLVVAGVAAVVTFGTNWAMLSAPAMFLGWVAYGVTGETVRHRYANLASYVVGLAFGAGTTLVINRLQPSLGLAATGIAIFALVAIVMCLRALPMFNYPPAYFLGITSFFYSGHPPTVATVMVLGTAGAVGATGAALSDYCQSRFLAR
;
A
#
# COMPACT_ATOMS: atom_id res chain seq x y z
N MET A 1 -11.72 -4.46 -29.91
CA MET A 1 -12.08 -3.17 -29.28
C MET A 1 -11.37 -2.06 -30.05
N PRO A 2 -12.01 -0.93 -30.40
CA PRO A 2 -11.35 0.14 -31.13
C PRO A 2 -10.18 0.73 -30.32
N ALA A 3 -9.09 1.12 -30.96
CA ALA A 3 -7.84 1.56 -30.29
C ALA A 3 -7.99 2.90 -29.52
N ILE A 4 -8.92 3.76 -29.95
CA ILE A 4 -9.12 5.12 -29.41
C ILE A 4 -9.53 5.13 -27.91
N PRO A 5 -10.51 4.34 -27.45
CA PRO A 5 -10.85 4.27 -26.02
C PRO A 5 -9.72 3.69 -25.16
N PHE A 6 -8.93 2.75 -25.68
CA PHE A 6 -7.77 2.21 -24.96
C PHE A 6 -6.71 3.28 -24.68
N HIS A 7 -6.35 4.08 -25.69
CA HIS A 7 -5.39 5.18 -25.52
C HIS A 7 -5.93 6.27 -24.58
N SER A 8 -7.22 6.58 -24.65
CA SER A 8 -7.84 7.59 -23.78
C SER A 8 -7.83 7.18 -22.31
N ILE A 9 -8.19 5.92 -22.00
CA ILE A 9 -8.14 5.36 -20.64
C ILE A 9 -6.70 5.39 -20.11
N THR A 10 -5.74 4.95 -20.92
CA THR A 10 -4.33 4.93 -20.54
C THR A 10 -3.80 6.33 -20.23
N LEU A 11 -4.14 7.32 -21.05
CA LEU A 11 -3.74 8.72 -20.85
C LEU A 11 -4.35 9.32 -19.57
N VAL A 12 -5.59 8.95 -19.23
CA VAL A 12 -6.20 9.37 -17.95
C VAL A 12 -5.42 8.84 -16.76
N VAL A 13 -5.12 7.54 -16.74
CA VAL A 13 -4.34 6.94 -15.63
C VAL A 13 -2.97 7.60 -15.52
N ALA A 14 -2.28 7.75 -16.65
CA ALA A 14 -0.96 8.37 -16.70
C ALA A 14 -0.99 9.84 -16.23
N GLY A 15 -1.99 10.61 -16.68
CA GLY A 15 -2.15 12.02 -16.29
C GLY A 15 -2.42 12.18 -14.79
N VAL A 16 -3.34 11.39 -14.24
CA VAL A 16 -3.61 11.42 -12.79
C VAL A 16 -2.39 10.99 -11.99
N ALA A 17 -1.71 9.91 -12.40
CA ALA A 17 -0.49 9.47 -11.75
C ALA A 17 0.61 10.56 -11.76
N ALA A 18 0.79 11.27 -12.89
CA ALA A 18 1.75 12.36 -12.99
C ALA A 18 1.43 13.52 -12.03
N VAL A 19 0.17 13.99 -12.01
CA VAL A 19 -0.27 15.09 -11.13
C VAL A 19 -0.14 14.71 -9.66
N VAL A 20 -0.58 13.51 -9.29
CA VAL A 20 -0.50 13.03 -7.90
C VAL A 20 0.95 12.83 -7.46
N THR A 21 1.81 12.32 -8.34
CA THR A 21 3.25 12.19 -8.07
C THR A 21 3.89 13.56 -7.85
N PHE A 22 3.58 14.53 -8.71
CA PHE A 22 4.06 15.91 -8.55
C PHE A 22 3.63 16.50 -7.19
N GLY A 23 2.35 16.38 -6.83
CA GLY A 23 1.83 16.85 -5.54
C GLY A 23 2.46 16.13 -4.34
N THR A 24 2.70 14.82 -4.46
CA THR A 24 3.35 14.00 -3.44
C THR A 24 4.79 14.48 -3.20
N ASN A 25 5.55 14.69 -4.26
CA ASN A 25 6.92 15.20 -4.18
C ASN A 25 6.97 16.63 -3.63
N TRP A 26 6.02 17.49 -4.05
CA TRP A 26 5.90 18.86 -3.54
C TRP A 26 5.60 18.88 -2.03
N ALA A 27 4.78 17.95 -1.55
CA ALA A 27 4.52 17.74 -0.13
C ALA A 27 5.63 16.99 0.62
N MET A 28 6.76 16.70 -0.03
CA MET A 28 7.90 15.94 0.51
C MET A 28 7.52 14.55 1.04
N LEU A 29 6.52 13.92 0.42
CA LEU A 29 6.08 12.57 0.73
C LEU A 29 6.77 11.53 -0.17
N SER A 30 6.78 10.27 0.27
CA SER A 30 7.38 9.17 -0.49
C SER A 30 6.52 8.76 -1.68
N ALA A 31 6.98 9.06 -2.91
CA ALA A 31 6.33 8.60 -4.14
C ALA A 31 6.21 7.06 -4.23
N PRO A 32 7.21 6.25 -3.83
CA PRO A 32 7.03 4.79 -3.75
C PRO A 32 5.90 4.36 -2.81
N ALA A 33 5.81 4.96 -1.61
CA ALA A 33 4.72 4.66 -0.66
C ALA A 33 3.35 5.05 -1.23
N MET A 34 3.30 6.17 -1.94
CA MET A 34 2.11 6.62 -2.67
C MET A 34 1.67 5.59 -3.72
N PHE A 35 2.57 5.11 -4.59
CA PHE A 35 2.22 4.08 -5.56
C PHE A 35 1.82 2.75 -4.91
N LEU A 36 2.45 2.35 -3.80
CA LEU A 36 2.03 1.16 -3.06
C LEU A 36 0.61 1.31 -2.49
N GLY A 37 0.24 2.50 -2.01
CA GLY A 37 -1.13 2.81 -1.59
C GLY A 37 -2.14 2.82 -2.75
N TRP A 38 -1.74 3.37 -3.92
CA TRP A 38 -2.53 3.27 -5.16
C TRP A 38 -2.81 1.81 -5.52
N VAL A 39 -1.78 0.97 -5.55
CA VAL A 39 -1.92 -0.45 -5.87
C VAL A 39 -2.78 -1.13 -4.80
N ALA A 40 -2.55 -0.86 -3.51
CA ALA A 40 -3.35 -1.45 -2.44
C ALA A 40 -4.84 -1.17 -2.61
N TYR A 41 -5.21 0.08 -2.93
CA TYR A 41 -6.60 0.44 -3.20
C TYR A 41 -7.23 -0.39 -4.34
N GLY A 42 -6.46 -0.68 -5.40
CA GLY A 42 -6.92 -1.41 -6.59
C GLY A 42 -6.72 -2.93 -6.58
N VAL A 43 -5.98 -3.50 -5.61
CA VAL A 43 -5.48 -4.89 -5.69
C VAL A 43 -6.59 -5.94 -5.62
N THR A 44 -7.71 -5.62 -4.96
CA THR A 44 -8.92 -6.47 -4.91
C THR A 44 -10.17 -5.60 -4.73
N GLY A 45 -11.34 -6.11 -5.14
CA GLY A 45 -12.62 -5.51 -4.77
C GLY A 45 -13.39 -4.85 -5.91
N GLU A 46 -14.58 -5.41 -6.17
CA GLU A 46 -15.56 -4.86 -7.11
C GLU A 46 -16.31 -3.66 -6.53
N THR A 47 -16.34 -3.53 -5.20
CA THR A 47 -17.06 -2.48 -4.49
C THR A 47 -16.12 -1.51 -3.79
N VAL A 48 -16.56 -0.26 -3.65
CA VAL A 48 -15.84 0.80 -2.92
C VAL A 48 -15.49 0.38 -1.49
N ARG A 49 -16.36 -0.40 -0.84
CA ARG A 49 -16.11 -0.94 0.50
C ARG A 49 -14.87 -1.83 0.56
N HIS A 50 -14.68 -2.71 -0.43
CA HIS A 50 -13.50 -3.57 -0.49
C HIS A 50 -12.22 -2.76 -0.73
N ARG A 51 -12.29 -1.71 -1.55
CA ARG A 51 -11.13 -0.84 -1.82
C ARG A 51 -10.66 -0.07 -0.58
N TYR A 52 -11.59 0.44 0.23
CA TYR A 52 -11.24 1.05 1.53
C TYR A 52 -10.73 0.02 2.55
N ALA A 53 -11.27 -1.20 2.54
CA ALA A 53 -10.76 -2.27 3.40
C ALA A 53 -9.32 -2.69 3.03
N ASN A 54 -8.98 -2.68 1.74
CA ASN A 54 -7.58 -2.85 1.31
C ASN A 54 -6.70 -1.72 1.81
N LEU A 55 -7.14 -0.46 1.72
CA LEU A 55 -6.37 0.68 2.23
C LEU A 55 -6.13 0.56 3.74
N ALA A 56 -7.15 0.16 4.51
CA ALA A 56 -6.99 -0.12 5.94
C ALA A 56 -5.97 -1.25 6.18
N SER A 57 -6.03 -2.32 5.39
CA SER A 57 -5.08 -3.44 5.47
C SER A 57 -3.65 -3.03 5.10
N TYR A 58 -3.47 -2.11 4.16
CA TYR A 58 -2.18 -1.48 3.87
C TYR A 58 -1.64 -0.71 5.08
N VAL A 59 -2.47 0.09 5.76
CA VAL A 59 -2.06 0.82 6.97
C VAL A 59 -1.69 -0.13 8.11
N VAL A 60 -2.46 -1.22 8.30
CA VAL A 60 -2.09 -2.27 9.26
C VAL A 60 -0.78 -2.96 8.86
N GLY A 61 -0.54 -3.15 7.57
CA GLY A 61 0.73 -3.63 7.04
C GLY A 61 1.92 -2.73 7.40
N LEU A 62 1.76 -1.40 7.39
CA LEU A 62 2.80 -0.47 7.86
C LEU A 62 3.10 -0.69 9.35
N ALA A 63 2.06 -0.85 10.17
CA ALA A 63 2.23 -1.13 11.60
C ALA A 63 2.92 -2.47 11.84
N PHE A 64 2.60 -3.50 11.05
CA PHE A 64 3.30 -4.78 11.08
C PHE A 64 4.76 -4.67 10.67
N GLY A 65 5.09 -3.87 9.64
CA GLY A 65 6.48 -3.57 9.27
C GLY A 65 7.25 -2.99 10.45
N ALA A 66 6.70 -1.94 11.08
CA ALA A 66 7.30 -1.30 12.24
C ALA A 66 7.48 -2.27 13.43
N GLY A 67 6.42 -3.01 13.77
CA GLY A 67 6.45 -4.01 14.83
C GLY A 67 7.48 -5.11 14.58
N THR A 68 7.61 -5.55 13.33
CA THR A 68 8.59 -6.58 12.93
C THR A 68 10.01 -6.06 13.08
N THR A 69 10.30 -4.81 12.70
CA THR A 69 11.62 -4.21 12.95
C THR A 69 11.95 -4.15 14.44
N LEU A 70 10.97 -3.83 15.30
CA LEU A 70 11.18 -3.85 16.76
C LEU A 70 11.51 -5.26 17.27
N VAL A 71 10.81 -6.28 16.79
CA VAL A 71 11.08 -7.68 17.12
C VAL A 71 12.48 -8.10 16.65
N ILE A 72 12.86 -7.75 15.41
CA ILE A 72 14.20 -8.04 14.86
C ILE A 72 15.27 -7.41 15.77
N ASN A 73 15.15 -6.11 16.06
CA ASN A 73 16.10 -5.39 16.92
C ASN A 73 16.24 -6.03 18.30
N ARG A 74 15.15 -6.57 18.85
CA ARG A 74 15.17 -7.24 20.15
C ARG A 74 15.83 -8.61 20.13
N LEU A 75 15.65 -9.36 19.03
CA LEU A 75 16.17 -10.71 18.85
C LEU A 75 17.62 -10.74 18.36
N GLN A 76 18.06 -9.69 17.67
CA GLN A 76 19.37 -9.63 17.03
C GLN A 76 20.57 -9.87 17.97
N PRO A 77 20.60 -9.34 19.21
CA PRO A 77 21.70 -9.63 20.14
C PRO A 77 21.84 -11.11 20.51
N SER A 78 20.74 -11.87 20.50
CA SER A 78 20.74 -13.29 20.86
C SER A 78 20.83 -14.25 19.67
N LEU A 79 20.24 -13.89 18.53
CA LEU A 79 20.05 -14.80 17.39
C LEU A 79 20.87 -14.39 16.15
N GLY A 80 21.55 -13.25 16.18
CA GLY A 80 22.33 -12.74 15.05
C GLY A 80 21.49 -12.68 13.77
N LEU A 81 22.03 -13.25 12.68
CA LEU A 81 21.38 -13.26 11.36
C LEU A 81 20.04 -14.03 11.33
N ALA A 82 19.80 -14.96 12.26
CA ALA A 82 18.55 -15.72 12.31
C ALA A 82 17.35 -14.88 12.76
N ALA A 83 17.58 -13.74 13.45
CA ALA A 83 16.53 -12.87 13.97
C ALA A 83 15.55 -12.42 12.88
N THR A 84 16.07 -11.98 11.73
CA THR A 84 15.27 -11.53 10.59
C THR A 84 14.40 -12.67 10.04
N GLY A 85 14.98 -13.84 9.80
CA GLY A 85 14.25 -14.98 9.25
C GLY A 85 13.09 -15.41 10.14
N ILE A 86 13.33 -15.50 11.46
CA ILE A 86 12.31 -15.88 12.45
C ILE A 86 11.20 -14.83 12.53
N ALA A 87 11.56 -13.54 12.59
CA ALA A 87 10.58 -12.46 12.66
C ALA A 87 9.72 -12.39 11.40
N ILE A 88 10.31 -12.54 10.21
CA ILE A 88 9.57 -12.57 8.93
C ILE A 88 8.68 -13.81 8.84
N PHE A 89 9.16 -14.98 9.26
CA PHE A 89 8.34 -16.19 9.32
C PHE A 89 7.10 -15.99 10.20
N ALA A 90 7.28 -15.48 11.41
CA ALA A 90 6.18 -15.19 12.33
C ALA A 90 5.21 -14.15 11.76
N LEU A 91 5.72 -13.06 11.19
CA LEU A 91 4.91 -12.02 10.54
C LEU A 91 4.05 -12.61 9.41
N VAL A 92 4.67 -13.35 8.49
CA VAL A 92 3.96 -13.95 7.36
C VAL A 92 2.91 -14.92 7.86
N ALA A 93 3.22 -15.78 8.84
CA ALA A 93 2.26 -16.68 9.45
C ALA A 93 1.04 -15.92 10.01
N ILE A 94 1.26 -14.82 10.75
CA ILE A 94 0.19 -13.96 11.26
C ILE A 94 -0.67 -13.40 10.12
N VAL A 95 -0.06 -12.80 9.09
CA VAL A 95 -0.79 -12.22 7.94
C VAL A 95 -1.57 -13.30 7.19
N MET A 96 -1.03 -14.51 7.08
CA MET A 96 -1.75 -15.64 6.46
C MET A 96 -2.92 -16.11 7.31
N CYS A 97 -2.78 -16.14 8.64
CA CYS A 97 -3.88 -16.49 9.55
C CYS A 97 -5.03 -15.47 9.50
N LEU A 98 -4.76 -14.18 9.22
CA LEU A 98 -5.81 -13.16 9.05
C LEU A 98 -6.76 -13.46 7.88
N ARG A 99 -6.36 -14.32 6.93
CA ARG A 99 -7.26 -14.81 5.86
C ARG A 99 -8.50 -15.52 6.39
N ALA A 100 -8.40 -16.12 7.59
CA ALA A 100 -9.52 -16.79 8.23
C ALA A 100 -10.60 -15.81 8.73
N LEU A 101 -10.31 -14.51 8.80
CA LEU A 101 -11.25 -13.48 9.25
C LEU A 101 -11.87 -12.78 8.02
N PRO A 102 -13.20 -12.89 7.80
CA PRO A 102 -13.85 -12.34 6.61
C PRO A 102 -13.64 -10.84 6.40
N MET A 103 -13.48 -10.09 7.50
CA MET A 103 -13.29 -8.64 7.47
C MET A 103 -11.84 -8.23 7.13
N PHE A 104 -10.87 -9.13 7.31
CA PHE A 104 -9.43 -8.83 7.23
C PHE A 104 -8.71 -9.63 6.15
N ASN A 105 -9.44 -10.30 5.25
CA ASN A 105 -8.87 -11.17 4.22
C ASN A 105 -8.35 -10.38 3.00
N TYR A 106 -7.40 -9.46 3.23
CA TYR A 106 -6.69 -8.73 2.17
C TYR A 106 -5.16 -8.89 2.22
N PRO A 107 -4.62 -10.12 2.23
CA PRO A 107 -3.18 -10.39 2.33
C PRO A 107 -2.28 -9.54 1.42
N PRO A 108 -2.59 -9.34 0.12
CA PRO A 108 -1.75 -8.54 -0.75
C PRO A 108 -1.60 -7.10 -0.25
N ALA A 109 -2.67 -6.50 0.28
CA ALA A 109 -2.64 -5.14 0.78
C ALA A 109 -1.76 -5.00 2.04
N TYR A 110 -1.79 -5.97 2.96
CA TYR A 110 -0.85 -5.98 4.09
C TYR A 110 0.59 -6.03 3.63
N PHE A 111 0.91 -6.89 2.65
CA PHE A 111 2.27 -6.99 2.13
C PHE A 111 2.74 -5.71 1.43
N LEU A 112 1.87 -4.99 0.73
CA LEU A 112 2.20 -3.68 0.16
C LEU A 112 2.55 -2.67 1.27
N GLY A 113 1.81 -2.69 2.38
CA GLY A 113 2.13 -1.88 3.57
C GLY A 113 3.47 -2.27 4.20
N ILE A 114 3.68 -3.56 4.47
CA ILE A 114 4.94 -4.08 5.03
C ILE A 114 6.13 -3.70 4.13
N THR A 115 5.98 -3.88 2.82
CA THR A 115 7.01 -3.53 1.82
C THR A 115 7.26 -2.02 1.82
N SER A 116 6.21 -1.20 1.87
CA SER A 116 6.33 0.25 1.96
C SER A 116 7.13 0.68 3.18
N PHE A 117 6.90 0.04 4.33
CA PHE A 117 7.64 0.32 5.55
C PHE A 117 9.12 -0.07 5.41
N PHE A 118 9.42 -1.32 5.04
CA PHE A 118 10.81 -1.79 4.95
C PHE A 118 11.61 -1.03 3.89
N TYR A 119 11.01 -0.72 2.74
CA TYR A 119 11.67 0.01 1.66
C TYR A 119 12.01 1.46 2.06
N SER A 120 11.27 2.05 3.00
CA SER A 120 11.52 3.42 3.44
C SER A 120 12.86 3.59 4.18
N GLY A 121 13.38 2.51 4.77
CA GLY A 121 14.59 2.57 5.60
C GLY A 121 14.46 3.43 6.87
N HIS A 122 13.26 3.90 7.21
CA HIS A 122 13.04 4.78 8.37
C HIS A 122 12.93 3.99 9.68
N PRO A 123 13.18 4.64 10.85
CA PRO A 123 12.99 4.02 12.15
C PRO A 123 11.54 3.59 12.41
N PRO A 124 11.30 2.53 13.21
CA PRO A 124 9.95 2.02 13.54
C PRO A 124 9.24 2.91 14.56
N THR A 125 8.78 4.08 14.11
CA THR A 125 8.03 5.04 14.91
C THR A 125 6.62 5.23 14.39
N VAL A 126 5.72 5.73 15.25
CA VAL A 126 4.36 6.14 14.85
C VAL A 126 4.42 7.20 13.76
N ALA A 127 5.36 8.14 13.84
CA ALA A 127 5.53 9.18 12.82
C ALA A 127 5.85 8.57 11.44
N THR A 128 6.72 7.56 11.37
CA THR A 128 7.02 6.84 10.13
C THR A 128 5.77 6.20 9.53
N VAL A 129 4.98 5.52 10.36
CA VAL A 129 3.71 4.91 9.92
C VAL A 129 2.74 5.97 9.41
N MET A 130 2.64 7.12 10.07
CA MET A 130 1.75 8.21 9.66
C MET A 130 2.19 8.85 8.34
N VAL A 131 3.49 9.11 8.15
CA VAL A 131 4.02 9.72 6.91
C VAL A 131 3.82 8.77 5.72
N LEU A 132 4.17 7.49 5.87
CA LEU A 132 3.97 6.49 4.82
C LEU A 132 2.48 6.24 4.56
N GLY A 133 1.68 6.18 5.61
CA GLY A 133 0.22 6.05 5.52
C GLY A 133 -0.41 7.23 4.79
N THR A 134 0.05 8.45 5.04
CA THR A 134 -0.39 9.66 4.33
C THR A 134 -0.03 9.60 2.85
N ALA A 135 1.21 9.23 2.53
CA ALA A 135 1.61 9.03 1.13
C ALA A 135 0.74 7.97 0.45
N GLY A 136 0.52 6.81 1.10
CA GLY A 136 -0.35 5.76 0.59
C GLY A 136 -1.81 6.21 0.40
N ALA A 137 -2.36 7.03 1.30
CA ALA A 137 -3.69 7.59 1.19
C ALA A 137 -3.83 8.57 0.02
N VAL A 138 -2.79 9.38 -0.24
CA VAL A 138 -2.71 10.23 -1.44
C VAL A 138 -2.76 9.36 -2.71
N GLY A 139 -2.03 8.24 -2.71
CA GLY A 139 -2.03 7.29 -3.84
C GLY A 139 -3.39 6.63 -4.06
N ALA A 140 -4.04 6.17 -2.98
CA ALA A 140 -5.39 5.62 -3.04
C ALA A 140 -6.41 6.64 -3.58
N THR A 141 -6.26 7.91 -3.19
CA THR A 141 -7.10 9.01 -3.72
C THR A 141 -6.85 9.22 -5.21
N GLY A 142 -5.59 9.16 -5.65
CA GLY A 142 -5.23 9.17 -7.08
C GLY A 142 -5.85 8.02 -7.86
N ALA A 143 -5.82 6.80 -7.30
CA ALA A 143 -6.45 5.63 -7.91
C ALA A 143 -7.97 5.82 -8.05
N ALA A 144 -8.64 6.27 -6.98
CA ALA A 144 -10.07 6.55 -7.00
C ALA A 144 -10.45 7.63 -8.03
N LEU A 145 -9.64 8.70 -8.13
CA LEU A 145 -9.83 9.76 -9.13
C LEU A 145 -9.65 9.23 -10.55
N SER A 146 -8.62 8.41 -10.77
CA SER A 146 -8.37 7.76 -12.05
C SER A 146 -9.55 6.89 -12.48
N ASP A 147 -10.08 6.06 -11.57
CA ASP A 147 -11.25 5.22 -11.83
C ASP A 147 -12.49 6.06 -12.17
N TYR A 148 -12.72 7.13 -11.42
CA TYR A 148 -13.82 8.06 -11.68
C TYR A 148 -13.70 8.70 -13.06
N CYS A 149 -12.52 9.20 -13.43
CA CYS A 149 -12.29 9.80 -14.75
C CYS A 149 -12.47 8.78 -15.89
N GLN A 150 -11.95 7.56 -15.74
CA GLN A 150 -12.11 6.49 -16.74
C GLN A 150 -13.58 6.11 -16.93
N SER A 151 -14.37 6.04 -15.86
CA SER A 151 -15.80 5.70 -15.93
C SER A 151 -16.59 6.66 -16.82
N ARG A 152 -16.18 7.94 -16.90
CA ARG A 152 -16.81 8.95 -17.76
C ARG A 152 -16.56 8.72 -19.25
N PHE A 153 -15.47 8.04 -19.61
CA PHE A 153 -15.15 7.66 -20.99
C PHE A 153 -15.77 6.31 -21.39
N LEU A 154 -15.95 5.40 -20.44
CA LEU A 154 -16.58 4.09 -20.67
C LEU A 154 -18.12 4.14 -20.68
N ALA A 155 -18.72 5.15 -20.05
CA ALA A 155 -20.18 5.39 -20.05
C ALA A 155 -20.68 6.14 -21.30
N ARG A 156 -19.80 6.41 -22.27
CA ARG A 156 -20.11 6.95 -23.60
C ARG A 156 -19.85 5.88 -24.64
#